data_AF-B2B9T2-F1
#
_entry.id   AF-B2B9T2-F1
#
_cell.length_a   1.000
_cell.length_b   1.000
_cell.length_c   1.000
_cell.angle_alpha   90.00
_cell.angle_beta   90.00
_cell.angle_gamma   90.00
#
_symmetry.space_group_name_H-M   'P 1'
#
loop_
_entity.id
_entity.type
_entity.pdbx_description
1 polymer ?
#
loop_
_entity_poly.entity_id
_entity_poly.type
_entity_poly.pdbx_seq_one_letter_code
_entity_poly.pdbx_strand_id
1 'polypeptide(L)'
;ENAGFDSIELLNRLRSYHAKGETWYGIDFQLENIGDNFKSFIWEPALVKINALSSATEAATLLLSVDETIRNDEQEQAQPQGAPGRGRGAY
;
A
#
# COMPACT_ATOMS: atom_id res chain seq x y z
N GLU A 1 -4.45 16.26 0.31
CA GLU A 1 -2.98 16.19 0.22
C GLU A 1 -2.47 16.28 -1.22
N ASN A 2 -2.81 15.35 -2.14
CA ASN A 2 -2.32 15.38 -3.53
C ASN A 2 -2.65 16.65 -4.34
N ALA A 3 -3.66 17.41 -3.93
CA ALA A 3 -4.08 18.68 -4.56
C ALA A 3 -3.62 19.93 -3.77
N GLY A 4 -2.79 19.78 -2.74
CA GLY A 4 -2.28 20.91 -1.95
C GLY A 4 -3.28 21.55 -0.97
N PHE A 5 -4.52 21.05 -0.90
CA PHE A 5 -5.55 21.55 0.02
C PHE A 5 -5.33 21.11 1.47
N ASP A 6 -5.78 21.97 2.41
CA ASP A 6 -5.83 21.65 3.84
C ASP A 6 -6.80 20.48 4.06
N SER A 7 -6.20 19.33 4.34
CA SER A 7 -6.93 18.07 4.44
C SER A 7 -7.69 17.94 5.76
N ILE A 8 -7.31 18.71 6.79
CA ILE A 8 -7.99 18.70 8.10
C ILE A 8 -9.32 19.46 7.98
N GLU A 9 -9.30 20.66 7.40
CA GLU A 9 -10.53 21.44 7.21
C GLU A 9 -11.53 20.68 6.34
N LEU A 10 -11.06 20.14 5.22
CA LEU A 10 -11.92 19.47 4.24
C LEU A 10 -12.53 18.18 4.80
N LEU A 11 -11.75 17.42 5.57
CA LEU A 11 -12.23 16.23 6.26
C LEU A 11 -13.27 16.55 7.34
N ASN A 12 -13.06 17.62 8.13
CA ASN A 12 -14.02 18.04 9.15
C ASN A 12 -15.35 18.46 8.52
N ARG A 13 -15.29 19.22 7.41
CA ARG A 13 -16.47 19.62 6.67
C ARG A 13 -17.19 18.38 6.11
N LEU A 14 -16.47 17.47 5.45
CA LEU A 14 -17.03 16.23 4.90
C LEU A 14 -17.75 15.41 5.98
N ARG A 15 -17.11 15.21 7.14
CA ARG A 15 -17.69 14.49 8.29
C ARG A 15 -18.95 15.17 8.82
N SER A 16 -18.98 16.50 8.87
CA SER A 16 -20.17 17.24 9.31
C SER A 16 -21.39 16.99 8.42
N TYR A 17 -21.19 16.92 7.10
CA TYR A 17 -22.26 16.60 6.15
C TYR A 17 -22.69 15.13 6.23
N HIS A 18 -21.72 14.21 6.28
CA HIS A 18 -22.00 12.77 6.43
C HIS A 18 -22.77 12.46 7.72
N ALA A 19 -22.45 13.14 8.82
CA ALA A 19 -23.18 13.00 10.08
C ALA A 19 -24.65 13.47 10.00
N LYS A 20 -25.00 14.30 9.01
CA LYS A 20 -26.38 14.74 8.75
C LYS A 20 -27.15 13.78 7.81
N GLY A 21 -26.52 12.69 7.38
CA GLY A 21 -27.13 11.70 6.47
C GLY A 21 -26.74 11.86 5.00
N GLU A 22 -25.92 12.85 4.67
CA GLU A 22 -25.48 13.14 3.30
C GLU A 22 -24.36 12.19 2.85
N THR A 23 -24.70 10.93 2.60
CA THR A 23 -23.72 9.84 2.34
C THR A 23 -22.93 10.00 1.04
N TRP A 24 -23.47 10.75 0.07
CA TRP A 24 -22.88 10.89 -1.28
C TRP A 24 -22.02 12.14 -1.44
N TYR A 25 -21.87 12.91 -0.36
CA TYR A 25 -20.90 14.00 -0.39
C TYR A 25 -19.49 13.43 -0.46
N GLY A 26 -18.67 14.02 -1.32
CA GLY A 26 -17.27 13.67 -1.46
C GLY A 26 -16.43 14.93 -1.67
N ILE A 27 -15.17 14.72 -2.04
CA ILE A 27 -14.23 15.78 -2.36
C ILE A 27 -14.32 16.06 -3.86
N ASP A 28 -14.66 17.30 -4.22
CA ASP A 28 -14.65 17.79 -5.59
C ASP A 28 -13.39 18.66 -5.80
N PHE A 29 -12.52 18.20 -6.70
CA PHE A 29 -11.27 18.88 -7.03
C PHE A 29 -11.47 20.08 -7.97
N GLN A 30 -12.55 20.11 -8.75
CA GLN A 30 -12.84 21.21 -9.65
C GLN A 30 -13.39 22.42 -8.89
N LEU A 31 -14.14 22.16 -7.82
CA LEU A 31 -14.70 23.20 -6.94
C LEU A 31 -13.80 23.49 -5.73
N GLU A 32 -12.70 22.76 -5.57
CA GLU A 32 -11.78 22.83 -4.42
C GLU A 32 -12.50 22.71 -3.06
N ASN A 33 -13.59 21.95 -3.01
CA ASN A 33 -14.49 21.88 -1.87
C ASN A 33 -15.22 20.53 -1.82
N ILE A 34 -16.03 20.30 -0.79
CA ILE A 34 -16.93 19.16 -0.75
C ILE A 34 -18.16 19.40 -1.63
N GLY A 35 -18.65 18.34 -2.27
CA GLY A 35 -19.80 18.40 -3.15
C GLY A 35 -20.54 17.06 -3.21
N ASP A 36 -21.75 17.07 -3.76
CA ASP A 36 -22.54 15.86 -3.98
C ASP A 36 -21.99 15.11 -5.22
N ASN A 37 -21.27 14.02 -4.99
CA ASN A 37 -20.60 13.27 -6.05
C ASN A 37 -21.61 12.60 -6.99
N PHE A 38 -22.79 12.24 -6.49
CA PHE A 38 -23.79 11.59 -7.31
C PHE A 38 -24.37 12.55 -8.34
N LYS A 39 -24.71 13.77 -7.91
CA LYS A 39 -25.18 14.84 -8.82
C LYS A 39 -24.09 15.31 -9.77
N SER A 40 -22.83 15.21 -9.36
CA SER A 40 -21.66 15.59 -10.16
C SER A 40 -21.18 14.49 -11.10
N PHE A 41 -21.92 13.37 -11.20
CA PHE A 41 -21.59 12.22 -12.05
C PHE A 41 -20.22 11.57 -11.76
N ILE A 42 -19.74 11.67 -10.52
CA ILE A 42 -18.47 11.08 -10.06
C ILE A 42 -18.76 9.70 -9.47
N TRP A 43 -18.71 8.66 -10.29
CA TRP A 43 -19.15 7.32 -9.91
C TRP A 43 -18.01 6.31 -10.01
N GLU A 44 -18.10 5.26 -9.21
CA GLU A 44 -17.17 4.14 -9.27
C GLU A 44 -17.91 2.80 -9.16
N PRO A 45 -17.40 1.73 -9.79
CA PRO A 45 -18.03 0.42 -9.66
C PRO A 45 -17.90 -0.12 -8.23
N ALA A 46 -19.01 -0.58 -7.65
CA ALA A 46 -19.02 -1.20 -6.32
C ALA A 46 -18.02 -2.36 -6.21
N LEU A 47 -17.87 -3.14 -7.30
CA LEU A 47 -16.92 -4.25 -7.36
C LEU A 47 -15.47 -3.80 -7.12
N VAL A 48 -15.08 -2.62 -7.61
CA VAL A 48 -13.72 -2.08 -7.40
C VAL A 48 -13.50 -1.78 -5.92
N LYS A 49 -14.47 -1.15 -5.24
CA LYS A 49 -14.39 -0.86 -3.82
C LYS A 49 -14.36 -2.11 -2.94
N ILE A 50 -15.19 -3.11 -3.25
CA ILE A 50 -15.21 -4.39 -2.53
C ILE A 50 -13.85 -5.09 -2.67
N ASN A 51 -13.36 -5.26 -3.90
CA ASN A 51 -12.10 -5.95 -4.14
C ASN A 51 -10.91 -5.21 -3.52
N ALA A 52 -10.89 -3.88 -3.58
CA ALA A 52 -9.84 -3.07 -2.98
C ALA A 52 -9.79 -3.23 -1.45
N LEU A 53 -10.96 -3.19 -0.79
CA LEU A 53 -11.05 -3.38 0.66
C LEU A 53 -10.62 -4.80 1.06
N SER A 54 -11.17 -5.82 0.41
CA SER A 54 -10.82 -7.22 0.71
C SER A 54 -9.32 -7.46 0.55
N SER A 55 -8.74 -7.06 -0.59
CA SER A 55 -7.31 -7.23 -0.84
C SER A 55 -6.43 -6.48 0.17
N ALA A 56 -6.79 -5.25 0.52
CA ALA A 56 -6.06 -4.49 1.54
C ALA A 56 -6.15 -5.15 2.92
N THR A 57 -7.32 -5.64 3.31
CA THR A 57 -7.50 -6.32 4.61
C THR A 57 -6.76 -7.66 4.68
N GLU A 58 -6.78 -8.46 3.60
CA GLU A 58 -6.04 -9.71 3.53
C GLU A 58 -4.53 -9.47 3.60
N ALA A 59 -4.01 -8.52 2.82
CA ALA A 59 -2.60 -8.15 2.86
C ALA A 59 -2.17 -7.65 4.24
N ALA A 60 -2.97 -6.80 4.90
CA ALA A 60 -2.69 -6.30 6.23
C ALA A 60 -2.72 -7.44 7.29
N THR A 61 -3.69 -8.35 7.19
CA THR A 61 -3.80 -9.49 8.11
C THR A 61 -2.61 -10.43 7.96
N LEU A 62 -2.20 -10.71 6.72
CA LEU A 62 -1.00 -11.51 6.44
C LEU A 62 0.24 -10.88 7.09
N LEU A 63 0.47 -9.58 6.89
CA LEU A 63 1.61 -8.89 7.49
C LEU A 63 1.59 -8.93 9.03
N LEU A 64 0.42 -8.72 9.65
CA LEU A 64 0.28 -8.77 11.11
C LEU A 64 0.42 -10.18 11.69
N SER A 65 0.22 -11.22 10.88
CA SER A 65 0.35 -12.62 11.30
C SER A 65 1.79 -13.16 11.29
N VAL A 66 2.73 -12.43 10.66
CA VAL A 66 4.14 -12.82 10.61
C VAL A 66 4.84 -12.37 11.89
N ASP A 67 5.29 -13.33 12.70
CA ASP A 67 6.04 -13.07 13.93
C ASP A 67 7.56 -12.91 13.68
N GLU A 68 8.10 -13.70 12.74
CA GLU A 68 9.52 -13.70 12.41
C GLU A 68 9.73 -13.72 10.89
N THR A 69 10.75 -12.99 10.42
CA THR A 69 11.21 -13.03 9.02
C THR A 69 12.67 -13.44 9.00
N ILE A 70 12.96 -14.65 8.57
CA ILE A 70 14.33 -15.15 8.38
C ILE A 70 14.79 -14.80 6.96
N ARG A 71 15.93 -14.13 6.84
CA ARG A 71 16.62 -13.89 5.56
C ARG A 71 17.89 -14.72 5.54
N ASN A 72 18.03 -15.59 4.53
CA ASN A 72 19.32 -16.20 4.20
C ASN A 72 20.03 -15.25 3.24
N ASP A 73 21.00 -14.51 3.75
CA ASP A 73 22.03 -13.95 2.88
C ASP A 73 22.75 -15.15 2.27
N GLU A 74 22.83 -15.22 0.94
CA GLU A 74 23.57 -16.26 0.26
C GLU A 74 24.94 -16.38 0.95
N GLN A 75 25.20 -17.54 1.55
CA GLN A 75 26.52 -17.86 2.06
C GLN A 75 27.45 -17.67 0.86
N GLU A 76 28.19 -16.56 0.88
CA GLU A 76 29.30 -16.29 -0.01
C GLU A 76 30.07 -17.59 -0.04
N GLN A 77 29.95 -18.31 -1.17
CA GLN A 77 30.43 -19.67 -1.30
C GLN A 77 31.85 -19.67 -0.79
N ALA A 78 32.06 -20.26 0.38
CA ALA A 78 33.39 -20.54 0.88
C ALA A 78 33.97 -21.51 -0.14
N GLN A 79 34.64 -20.95 -1.15
CA GLN A 79 35.54 -21.68 -2.02
C GLN A 79 36.40 -22.50 -1.06
N PRO A 80 36.51 -23.83 -1.24
CA PRO A 80 37.35 -24.62 -0.38
C PRO A 80 38.80 -24.16 -0.59
N GLN A 81 39.25 -23.32 0.32
CA GLN A 81 40.61 -22.84 0.43
C GLN A 81 41.38 -23.97 1.12
N GLY A 82 42.01 -24.85 0.34
CA GLY A 82 42.93 -25.83 0.91
C GLY A 82 43.10 -27.12 0.10
N ALA A 83 43.86 -27.05 -0.99
CA ALA A 83 44.68 -28.19 -1.40
C ALA A 83 46.15 -27.73 -1.34
N PRO A 84 46.93 -28.13 -0.32
CA PRO A 84 48.35 -27.82 -0.27
C PRO A 84 49.06 -28.64 -1.35
N GLY A 85 49.88 -27.96 -2.14
CA GLY A 85 50.60 -28.55 -3.27
C GLY A 85 51.44 -29.76 -2.88
N ARG A 86 51.49 -30.73 -3.79
CA ARG A 86 52.64 -31.60 -3.98
C ARG A 86 52.99 -31.59 -5.46
N GLY A 87 54.06 -30.88 -5.77
CA GLY A 87 54.67 -30.95 -7.08
C GLY A 87 55.30 -32.32 -7.33
N ARG A 88 55.33 -32.73 -8.60
CA ARG A 88 56.54 -33.16 -9.29
C ARG A 88 56.19 -33.42 -10.74
N GLY A 89 56.80 -32.64 -11.62
CA GLY A 89 56.92 -33.02 -13.01
C GLY A 89 58.04 -34.02 -13.24
N ALA A 90 58.20 -34.31 -14.54
CA ALA A 90 59.27 -34.98 -15.24
C ALA A 90 59.10 -36.50 -15.44
N TYR A 91 59.31 -36.85 -16.73
CA TYR A 91 59.41 -38.14 -17.44
C TYR A 91 58.15 -39.00 -17.56
#